data_AF-A0A0M7ABK8-F1
#
_entry.id   AF-A0A0M7ABK8-F1
#
_cell.length_a   1.000
_cell.length_b   1.000
_cell.length_c   1.000
_cell.angle_alpha   90.00
_cell.angle_beta   90.00
_cell.angle_gamma   90.00
#
_symmetry.space_group_name_H-M   'P 1'
#
loop_
_entity.id
_entity.type
_entity.pdbx_description
1 polymer ?
#
loop_
_entity_poly.entity_id
_entity_poly.type
_entity_poly.pdbx_seq_one_letter_code
_entity_poly.pdbx_strand_id
1 'polypeptide(L)' 'MPTLTRLLLVLILLGALGYGAIYALANFVDPREREITVRVKKDGFGR' A
#
# COMPACT_ATOMS: atom_id res chain seq x y z
N MET A 1 5.33 35.92 11.52
CA MET A 1 4.89 34.92 12.51
C MET A 1 5.15 33.53 11.92
N PRO A 2 5.96 32.67 12.56
CA PRO A 2 6.49 31.42 11.99
C PRO A 2 5.48 30.26 11.84
N THR A 3 4.18 30.53 11.89
CA THR A 3 3.11 29.51 11.92
C THR A 3 2.97 28.77 10.59
N LEU A 4 3.08 29.45 9.45
CA LEU A 4 2.94 28.82 8.13
C LEU A 4 4.14 27.94 7.78
N THR A 5 5.37 28.40 8.06
CA THR A 5 6.58 27.59 7.88
C THR A 5 6.57 26.33 8.74
N ARG A 6 6.07 26.43 9.99
CA ARG A 6 5.89 25.27 10.88
C ARG A 6 4.86 24.30 10.31
N LEU A 7 3.73 24.78 9.79
CA LEU A 7 2.71 23.94 9.17
C LEU A 7 3.29 23.16 7.98
N LEU A 8 4.00 23.85 7.08
CA LEU A 8 4.63 23.20 5.92
C LEU A 8 5.66 22.14 6.32
N LEU A 9 6.48 22.43 7.34
CA LEU A 9 7.45 21.46 7.88
C LEU A 9 6.77 20.19 8.38
N VAL A 10 5.65 20.33 9.09
CA VAL A 10 4.86 19.17 9.56
C VAL A 10 4.29 18.38 8.39
N LEU A 11 3.74 19.04 7.37
CA LEU A 11 3.20 18.38 6.19
C LEU A 11 4.29 17.62 5.40
N ILE A 12 5.47 18.22 5.25
CA ILE A 12 6.62 17.57 4.60
C ILE A 12 7.05 16.33 5.40
N LEU A 13 7.14 16.44 6.73
CA LEU A 13 7.48 15.29 7.59
C LEU A 13 6.46 14.17 7.48
N LEU A 14 5.17 14.48 7.52
CA LEU A 14 4.10 13.49 7.36
C LEU A 14 4.12 12.85 5.97
N GLY A 15 4.30 13.66 4.93
CA GLY A 15 4.43 13.18 3.55
C GLY A 15 5.64 12.26 3.38
N ALA A 16 6.79 12.65 3.92
CA ALA A 16 8.01 11.86 3.88
C ALA A 16 7.87 10.54 4.65
N LEU A 17 7.22 10.56 5.82
CA LEU A 17 6.95 9.35 6.60
C LEU A 17 5.99 8.41 5.86
N GLY A 18 4.89 8.93 5.30
CA GLY A 18 3.93 8.11 4.55
C GLY A 18 4.53 7.52 3.28
N TYR A 19 5.19 8.35 2.48
CA TYR A 19 5.88 7.91 1.26
C TYR A 19 7.01 6.92 1.59
N GLY A 20 7.82 7.22 2.61
CA GLY A 20 8.92 6.38 3.05
C GLY A 20 8.44 5.00 3.53
N ALA A 21 7.32 4.93 4.23
CA ALA A 21 6.72 3.67 4.64
C ALA A 21 6.31 2.82 3.42
N ILE A 22 5.60 3.41 2.46
CA ILE A 22 5.20 2.70 1.23
C ILE A 22 6.43 2.26 0.42
N TYR A 23 7.39 3.16 0.24
CA TYR A 23 8.64 2.86 -0.47
C TYR A 23 9.38 1.70 0.19
N ALA A 24 9.46 1.70 1.52
CA ALA A 24 10.13 0.63 2.26
C ALA A 24 9.42 -0.72 2.08
N LEU A 25 8.09 -0.75 2.20
CA LEU A 25 7.32 -1.96 1.98
C LEU A 25 7.49 -2.50 0.55
N ALA A 26 7.45 -1.61 -0.45
CA ALA A 26 7.55 -2.02 -1.85
C ALA A 26 8.93 -2.59 -2.23
N ASN A 27 10.01 -2.12 -1.61
CA ASN A 27 11.38 -2.50 -1.99
C ASN A 27 12.03 -3.52 -1.05
N PHE A 28 11.62 -3.58 0.22
CA PHE A 28 12.27 -4.43 1.23
C PHE A 28 11.37 -5.54 1.77
N VAL A 29 10.11 -5.64 1.30
CA VAL A 29 9.21 -6.73 1.69
C VAL A 29 8.83 -7.54 0.46
N ASP A 30 9.33 -8.77 0.40
CA ASP A 30 8.95 -9.71 -0.65
C ASP A 30 7.52 -10.24 -0.42
N PRO A 31 6.64 -10.16 -1.43
CA PRO A 31 5.32 -10.75 -1.33
C PRO A 31 5.43 -12.28 -1.27
N ARG A 32 4.79 -12.88 -0.28
CA ARG A 32 4.74 -14.34 -0.15
C ARG A 32 3.74 -14.92 -1.14
N GLU A 33 4.22 -15.84 -1.98
CA GLU A 33 3.33 -16.64 -2.81
C GLU A 33 2.42 -17.49 -1.91
N ARG A 34 1.11 -17.40 -2.16
CA ARG A 34 0.10 -18.21 -1.48
C ARG A 34 -0.71 -18.93 -2.55
N GLU A 35 -0.93 -20.22 -2.35
CA GLU A 35 -1.87 -20.98 -3.17
C GLU A 35 -3.28 -20.41 -2.99
N ILE A 36 -3.80 -19.77 -4.02
CA ILE A 36 -5.20 -19.32 -4.09
C ILE A 36 -5.99 -20.39 -4.82
N THR A 37 -6.65 -21.26 -4.07
CA THR A 37 -7.58 -22.25 -4.64
C THR A 37 -8.91 -21.55 -4.93
N VAL A 38 -9.13 -21.14 -6.18
CA VAL A 38 -10.44 -20.65 -6.63
C VAL A 38 -11.31 -21.86 -6.94
N ARG A 39 -12.41 -22.05 -6.20
CA ARG A 39 -13.45 -23.02 -6.59
C ARG A 39 -14.16 -22.48 -7.83
N VAL A 40 -13.82 -23.03 -8.99
CA VAL A 40 -14.57 -22.79 -10.22
C VAL A 40 -15.95 -23.45 -10.06
N LYS A 41 -16.99 -22.64 -9.85
CA LYS A 41 -18.37 -23.14 -9.98
C LYS A 41 -18.62 -23.40 -11.46
N LYS A 42 -18.88 -24.66 -11.79
CA LYS A 42 -19.38 -25.10 -13.10
C LYS A 42 -20.90 -24.88 -13.15
N ASP A 43 -21.35 -23.64 -13.02
CA ASP A 43 -22.76 -23.32 -13.24
C ASP A 43 -22.99 -23.31 -14.77
N GLY A 44 -23.51 -24.41 -15.31
CA GLY A 44 -24.03 -24.46 -16.69
C GLY A 44 -23.17 -25.15 -17.77
N PHE A 45 -22.04 -25.80 -17.47
CA PHE A 45 -21.37 -26.61 -18.50
C PHE A 45 -22.07 -27.97 -18.61
N GLY A 46 -23.03 -28.05 -19.52
CA GLY A 46 -23.57 -29.31 -20.03
C GLY A 46 -25.10 -29.49 -19.97
N ARG A 47 -25.90 -28.46 -19.67
CA ARG A 47 -27.35 -28.46 -19.88
C ARG A 47 -27.85 -27.07 -20.22
#